data_AF-A0A914EI29-F1
#
_entry.id   AF-A0A914EI29-F1
#
_cell.length_a   1.000
_cell.length_b   1.000
_cell.length_c   1.000
_cell.angle_alpha   90.00
_cell.angle_beta   90.00
_cell.angle_gamma   90.00
#
_symmetry.space_group_name_H-M   'P 1'
#
loop_
_entity.id
_entity.type
_entity.pdbx_description
1 polymer ?
#
loop_
_entity_poly.entity_id
_entity_poly.type
_entity_poly.pdbx_seq_one_letter_code
_entity_poly.pdbx_strand_id
1 'polypeptide(L)'
;MENLCYDMKLTEYMYRGCCKDLGLPILVQLGDLWTNNVLWKIQPDGSIPNKVLGFIDFQIAFEGNPAVDMARIMTLCTDAEIRRELETFIFDFYYENLTKIMETTGKKIDFDVGKNDFNLTGWWMALKWD
;
A
#
# COMPACT_ATOMS: atom_id res chain seq x y z
N MET A 1 -0.84 -15.38 -14.86
CA MET A 1 -1.72 -14.45 -14.09
C MET A 1 -3.20 -14.78 -14.22
N GLU A 2 -3.68 -15.39 -15.31
CA GLU A 2 -5.11 -15.72 -15.48
C GLU A 2 -5.76 -16.56 -14.38
N ASN A 3 -4.99 -17.21 -13.48
CA ASN A 3 -5.57 -18.00 -12.38
C ASN A 3 -5.36 -17.37 -10.99
N LEU A 4 -4.46 -16.40 -10.81
CA LEU A 4 -4.18 -15.82 -9.49
C LEU A 4 -5.31 -14.88 -9.05
N CYS A 5 -5.83 -14.08 -9.98
CA CYS A 5 -6.90 -13.12 -9.73
C CYS A 5 -8.27 -13.79 -9.45
N TYR A 6 -8.40 -15.08 -9.80
CA TYR A 6 -9.63 -15.86 -9.60
C TYR A 6 -9.54 -16.79 -8.39
N ASP A 7 -8.35 -16.95 -7.80
CA ASP A 7 -8.24 -17.62 -6.52
C ASP A 7 -8.71 -16.66 -5.42
N MET A 8 -10.01 -16.76 -5.12
CA MET A 8 -10.64 -15.97 -4.07
C MET A 8 -10.02 -16.22 -2.70
N LYS A 9 -9.51 -17.43 -2.42
CA LYS A 9 -8.88 -17.74 -1.14
C LYS A 9 -7.54 -17.03 -1.02
N LEU A 10 -6.75 -17.03 -2.09
CA LEU A 10 -5.52 -16.28 -2.14
C LEU A 10 -5.79 -14.79 -2.00
N THR A 11 -6.78 -14.26 -2.73
CA THR A 11 -7.15 -12.83 -2.65
C THR A 11 -7.59 -12.44 -1.24
N GLU A 12 -8.47 -13.22 -0.61
CA GLU A 12 -8.89 -12.98 0.78
C GLU A 12 -7.71 -13.03 1.75
N TYR A 13 -6.79 -13.98 1.56
CA TYR A 13 -5.57 -14.06 2.35
C TYR A 13 -4.72 -12.79 2.18
N MET A 14 -4.52 -12.30 0.95
CA MET A 14 -3.71 -11.11 0.68
C MET A 14 -4.28 -9.84 1.31
N TYR A 15 -5.60 -9.70 1.22
CA TYR A 15 -6.30 -8.50 1.64
C TYR A 15 -6.55 -8.47 3.15
N ARG A 16 -6.63 -9.63 3.82
CA ARG A 16 -7.03 -9.72 5.24
C ARG A 16 -6.25 -10.74 6.05
N GLY A 17 -6.06 -11.96 5.50
CA GLY A 17 -5.47 -13.07 6.23
C GLY A 17 -4.02 -12.85 6.66
N CYS A 18 -3.16 -12.39 5.75
CA CYS A 18 -1.74 -12.21 6.01
C CYS A 18 -1.46 -11.18 7.11
N CYS A 19 -2.39 -10.25 7.39
CA CYS A 19 -2.22 -9.29 8.50
C CYS A 19 -2.03 -10.01 9.83
N LYS A 20 -2.82 -11.05 10.07
CA LYS A 20 -2.78 -11.79 11.33
C LYS A 20 -1.46 -12.56 11.45
N ASP A 21 -1.05 -13.23 10.38
CA ASP A 21 0.16 -14.05 10.36
C ASP A 21 1.42 -13.20 10.51
N LEU A 22 1.39 -11.98 9.96
CA LEU A 22 2.48 -11.02 10.02
C LEU A 22 2.38 -10.06 11.23
N GLY A 23 1.38 -10.22 12.11
CA GLY A 23 1.19 -9.30 13.24
C GLY A 23 0.93 -7.83 12.85
N LEU A 24 0.49 -7.59 11.60
CA LEU A 24 0.16 -6.27 11.10
C LEU A 24 -1.21 -5.82 11.63
N PRO A 25 -1.39 -4.53 11.93
CA PRO A 25 -2.70 -4.02 12.29
C PRO A 25 -3.64 -4.11 11.09
N ILE A 26 -4.92 -4.40 11.36
CA ILE A 26 -5.99 -4.23 10.39
C ILE A 26 -6.34 -2.73 10.35
N LEU A 27 -6.22 -2.12 9.16
CA LEU A 27 -6.54 -0.72 8.92
C LEU A 27 -7.58 -0.58 7.81
N VAL A 28 -8.30 0.54 7.80
CA VAL A 28 -9.19 0.89 6.67
C VAL A 28 -8.34 1.28 5.48
N GLN A 29 -8.56 0.57 4.37
CA GLN A 29 -8.02 0.85 3.05
C GLN A 29 -9.08 1.58 2.22
N LEU A 30 -8.63 2.45 1.33
CA LEU A 30 -9.46 3.06 0.30
C LEU A 30 -9.90 2.03 -0.74
N GLY A 31 -9.04 1.06 -1.04
CA GLY A 31 -9.32 -0.09 -1.90
C GLY A 31 -9.32 0.22 -3.40
N ASP A 32 -9.61 1.46 -3.78
CA ASP A 32 -9.46 1.99 -5.13
C ASP A 32 -8.55 3.22 -5.17
N LEU A 33 -7.41 3.18 -4.50
CA LEU A 33 -6.46 4.30 -4.51
C LEU A 33 -5.58 4.29 -5.76
N TRP A 34 -5.71 5.32 -6.60
CA TRP A 34 -4.87 5.61 -7.75
C TRP A 34 -4.89 7.13 -8.05
N THR A 35 -4.08 7.61 -8.99
CA THR A 35 -3.84 9.06 -9.21
C THR A 35 -5.11 9.90 -9.33
N ASN A 36 -6.16 9.37 -9.96
CA ASN A 36 -7.41 10.11 -10.18
C ASN A 36 -8.28 10.26 -8.92
N ASN A 37 -8.07 9.41 -7.91
CA ASN A 37 -8.79 9.46 -6.64
C ASN A 37 -8.03 10.27 -5.57
N VAL A 38 -6.96 10.96 -5.96
CA VAL A 38 -6.19 11.88 -5.12
C VAL A 38 -6.38 13.31 -5.62
N LEU A 39 -6.94 14.17 -4.76
CA LEU A 39 -6.99 15.61 -5.01
C LEU A 39 -5.69 16.24 -4.53
N TRP A 40 -5.12 17.11 -5.36
CA TRP A 40 -3.88 17.81 -5.06
C TRP A 40 -4.13 19.30 -4.82
N LYS A 41 -3.42 19.88 -3.85
CA LYS A 41 -3.49 21.32 -3.59
C LYS A 41 -2.67 22.07 -4.64
N ILE A 42 -3.36 22.83 -5.49
CA ILE A 42 -2.74 23.63 -6.54
C ILE A 42 -1.88 24.74 -5.91
N GLN A 43 -0.67 24.90 -6.44
CA GLN A 43 0.26 25.93 -6.00
C GLN A 43 -0.07 27.26 -6.68
N PRO A 44 -0.05 28.41 -5.96
CA PRO A 44 -0.39 29.71 -6.54
C PRO A 44 0.51 30.15 -7.71
N ASP A 45 1.75 29.65 -7.75
CA ASP A 45 2.76 29.94 -8.76
C ASP A 45 2.64 29.07 -10.03
N GLY A 46 1.66 28.16 -10.07
CA GLY A 46 1.46 27.24 -11.20
C GLY A 46 2.45 26.06 -11.24
N SER A 47 3.29 25.89 -10.22
CA SER A 47 4.19 24.72 -10.11
C SER A 47 3.41 23.43 -9.86
N ILE A 48 4.08 22.29 -10.13
CA ILE A 48 3.49 20.96 -9.96
C ILE A 48 3.08 20.79 -8.48
N PRO A 49 1.80 20.46 -8.20
CA PRO A 49 1.33 20.20 -6.86
C PRO A 49 2.13 19.08 -6.16
N ASN A 50 2.49 19.28 -4.90
CA ASN A 50 3.20 18.29 -4.09
C ASN A 50 2.54 18.04 -2.72
N LYS A 51 1.31 18.53 -2.52
CA LYS A 51 0.53 18.33 -1.29
C LYS A 51 -0.82 17.73 -1.63
N VAL A 52 -1.13 16.61 -0.97
CA VAL A 52 -2.46 16.01 -1.02
C VAL A 52 -3.45 16.96 -0.34
N LEU A 53 -4.52 17.30 -1.06
CA LEU A 53 -5.67 18.06 -0.54
C LEU A 53 -6.70 17.12 0.10
N GLY A 54 -6.88 15.93 -0.49
CA GLY A 54 -7.77 14.90 0.05
C GLY A 54 -7.86 13.69 -0.87
N PHE A 55 -8.50 12.64 -0.37
CA PHE A 55 -8.86 11.44 -1.12
C PHE A 55 -10.36 11.47 -1.41
N ILE A 56 -10.75 10.93 -2.57
CA ILE A 56 -12.16 10.79 -2.98
C ILE A 56 -12.45 9.36 -3.42
N ASP A 57 -13.71 9.08 -3.70
CA ASP A 57 -14.18 7.80 -4.24
C ASP A 57 -13.83 6.57 -3.37
N PHE A 58 -14.51 6.50 -2.22
CA PHE A 58 -14.34 5.44 -1.22
C PHE A 58 -15.23 4.21 -1.49
N GLN A 59 -15.71 4.01 -2.71
CA GLN A 59 -16.73 3.00 -3.02
C GLN A 59 -16.26 1.54 -2.79
N ILE A 60 -14.95 1.31 -2.74
CA ILE A 60 -14.32 -0.01 -2.51
C ILE A 60 -13.65 -0.07 -1.12
N ALA A 61 -13.87 0.90 -0.23
CA ALA A 61 -13.17 0.94 1.05
C ALA A 61 -13.48 -0.31 1.90
N PHE A 62 -12.44 -0.86 2.52
CA PHE A 62 -12.54 -2.09 3.33
C PHE A 62 -11.49 -2.10 4.45
N GLU A 63 -11.73 -2.86 5.52
CA GLU A 63 -10.72 -3.10 6.56
C GLU A 63 -9.81 -4.28 6.16
N GLY A 64 -8.50 -4.11 6.26
CA GLY A 64 -7.57 -5.17 5.91
C GLY A 64 -6.12 -4.75 5.95
N ASN A 65 -5.36 -5.29 5.01
CA ASN A 65 -3.92 -5.18 4.95
C ASN A 65 -3.48 -3.74 4.65
N PRO A 66 -2.67 -3.11 5.53
CA PRO A 66 -2.19 -1.74 5.37
C PRO A 66 -1.34 -1.53 4.11
N ALA A 67 -0.79 -2.60 3.55
CA ALA A 67 0.03 -2.55 2.34
C ALA A 67 -0.78 -2.37 1.05
N VAL A 68 -2.10 -2.60 1.04
CA VAL A 68 -2.88 -2.71 -0.19
C VAL A 68 -2.90 -1.40 -0.98
N ASP A 69 -3.23 -0.29 -0.32
CA ASP A 69 -3.29 1.02 -0.98
C ASP A 69 -1.90 1.47 -1.50
N MET A 70 -0.83 1.18 -0.76
CA MET A 70 0.54 1.47 -1.17
C MET A 70 0.94 0.65 -2.40
N ALA A 71 0.70 -0.67 -2.37
CA ALA A 71 1.00 -1.55 -3.49
C ALA A 71 0.21 -1.16 -4.74
N ARG A 72 -1.04 -0.71 -4.56
CA ARG A 72 -1.89 -0.23 -5.65
C ARG A 72 -1.36 1.05 -6.29
N ILE A 73 -0.99 2.07 -5.50
CA ILE A 73 -0.37 3.29 -6.05
C ILE A 73 0.90 2.93 -6.83
N MET A 74 1.79 2.14 -6.23
CA MET A 74 3.04 1.77 -6.89
C MET A 74 2.75 1.05 -8.22
N THR A 75 1.82 0.10 -8.23
CA THR A 75 1.53 -0.68 -9.44
C THR A 75 0.81 0.12 -10.52
N LEU A 76 -0.18 0.94 -10.16
CA LEU A 76 -1.06 1.61 -11.13
C LEU A 76 -0.59 3.01 -11.54
N CYS A 77 0.22 3.66 -10.71
CA CYS A 77 0.57 5.08 -10.89
C CYS A 77 2.05 5.30 -11.20
N THR A 78 2.87 4.25 -11.22
CA THR A 78 4.30 4.36 -11.55
C THR A 78 4.72 3.27 -12.53
N ASP A 79 5.71 3.57 -13.37
CA ASP A 79 6.32 2.59 -14.28
C ASP A 79 7.30 1.65 -13.56
N ALA A 80 7.78 0.63 -14.27
CA ALA A 80 8.67 -0.38 -13.70
C ALA A 80 10.01 0.15 -13.22
N GLU A 81 10.56 1.16 -13.90
CA GLU A 81 11.85 1.75 -13.55
C GLU A 81 11.75 2.46 -12.21
N ILE A 82 10.75 3.33 -12.07
CA ILE A 82 10.44 4.04 -10.82
C ILE A 82 10.14 3.07 -9.68
N ARG A 83 9.37 2.00 -9.95
CA ARG A 83 9.08 0.97 -8.92
C ARG A 83 10.37 0.34 -8.43
N ARG A 84 11.23 -0.14 -9.32
CA ARG A 84 12.50 -0.80 -8.96
C ARG A 84 13.42 0.12 -8.17
N GLU A 85 13.47 1.39 -8.52
CA GLU A 85 14.30 2.40 -7.85
C GLU A 85 13.77 2.72 -6.45
N LEU A 86 12.47 2.97 -6.31
CA LEU A 86 11.89 3.53 -5.09
C LEU A 86 11.27 2.50 -4.14
N GLU A 87 11.10 1.24 -4.56
CA GLU A 87 10.43 0.17 -3.80
C GLU A 87 10.89 0.10 -2.34
N THR A 88 12.20 -0.03 -2.12
CA THR A 88 12.76 -0.17 -0.76
C THR A 88 12.57 1.11 0.04
N PHE A 89 12.83 2.27 -0.58
CA PHE A 89 12.70 3.56 0.09
C PHE A 89 11.26 3.84 0.55
N ILE A 90 10.28 3.61 -0.33
CA ILE A 90 8.86 3.83 -0.02
C ILE A 90 8.39 2.86 1.05
N PHE A 91 8.83 1.60 0.97
CA PHE A 91 8.50 0.60 1.98
C PHE A 91 9.04 1.00 3.36
N ASP A 92 10.34 1.29 3.46
CA ASP A 92 10.98 1.68 4.72
C ASP A 92 10.31 2.93 5.30
N PHE A 93 10.06 3.94 4.45
CA PHE A 93 9.36 5.16 4.85
C PHE A 93 7.95 4.88 5.38
N TYR A 94 7.17 4.04 4.69
CA TYR A 94 5.82 3.68 5.12
C TYR A 94 5.85 2.94 6.45
N TYR A 95 6.71 1.92 6.57
CA TYR A 95 6.82 1.08 7.76
C TYR A 95 7.26 1.87 8.99
N GLU A 96 8.26 2.75 8.85
CA GLU A 96 8.73 3.60 9.94
C GLU A 96 7.63 4.54 10.44
N ASN A 97 6.90 5.19 9.52
CA ASN A 97 5.83 6.11 9.90
C ASN A 97 4.64 5.37 10.53
N LEU A 98 4.26 4.23 9.97
CA LEU A 98 3.20 3.40 10.53
C LEU A 98 3.57 2.93 11.95
N THR A 99 4.80 2.47 12.15
CA THR A 99 5.30 2.05 13.48
C THR A 99 5.23 3.20 14.48
N LYS A 100 5.76 4.38 14.13
CA LYS A 100 5.70 5.60 14.97
C LYS A 100 4.27 5.95 15.35
N ILE A 101 3.34 5.93 14.38
CA ILE A 101 1.92 6.23 14.64
C ILE A 101 1.31 5.19 15.58
N MET A 102 1.56 3.90 15.35
CA MET A 102 1.01 2.83 16.18
C MET A 102 1.52 2.89 17.62
N GLU A 103 2.80 3.23 17.82
CA GLU A 103 3.38 3.46 19.15
C GLU A 103 2.62 4.56 19.93
N THR A 104 2.19 5.64 19.26
CA THR A 104 1.37 6.68 19.91
C THR A 104 0.01 6.17 20.40
N THR A 105 -0.48 5.07 19.82
CA THR A 105 -1.74 4.42 20.23
C THR A 105 -1.53 3.32 21.29
N GLY A 106 -0.29 3.13 21.76
CA GLY A 106 0.09 2.07 22.70
C GLY A 106 0.13 0.67 22.07
N LYS A 107 0.09 0.57 20.74
CA LYS A 107 0.18 -0.68 19.98
C LYS A 107 1.58 -0.80 19.39
N LYS A 108 2.28 -1.89 19.69
CA LYS A 108 3.55 -2.22 19.05
C LYS A 108 3.29 -3.07 17.82
N ILE A 109 3.91 -2.73 16.70
CA ILE A 109 4.00 -3.64 15.55
C ILE A 109 5.16 -4.59 15.86
N ASP A 110 4.85 -5.85 16.13
CA ASP A 110 5.84 -6.90 16.46
C ASP A 110 6.14 -7.74 15.20
N PHE A 111 6.31 -7.06 14.07
CA PHE A 111 6.65 -7.67 12.80
C PHE A 111 8.12 -7.37 12.48
N ASP A 112 8.92 -8.42 12.29
CA ASP A 112 10.26 -8.29 11.72
C ASP A 112 10.13 -8.47 10.21
N VAL A 113 10.00 -7.36 9.47
CA VAL A 113 9.93 -7.44 8.01
C VAL A 113 11.34 -7.71 7.50
N GLY A 114 11.74 -8.97 7.49
CA GLY A 114 12.73 -9.38 6.50
C GLY A 114 12.21 -8.95 5.13
N LYS A 115 13.03 -8.30 4.30
CA LYS A 115 12.70 -7.87 2.92
C LYS A 115 12.03 -8.96 2.05
N ASN A 116 12.12 -10.22 2.48
CA ASN A 116 11.55 -11.39 1.82
C ASN A 116 10.09 -11.69 2.21
N ASP A 117 9.58 -11.20 3.35
CA ASP A 117 8.25 -11.55 3.85
C ASP A 117 7.14 -10.60 3.35
N PHE A 118 7.47 -9.34 3.03
CA PHE A 118 6.52 -8.42 2.39
C PHE A 118 6.21 -8.79 0.93
N ASN A 119 7.13 -9.56 0.34
CA ASN A 119 7.02 -10.20 -0.97
C ASN A 119 5.83 -11.18 -1.05
N LEU A 120 5.33 -11.61 0.11
CA LEU A 120 4.18 -12.50 0.22
C LEU A 120 2.86 -11.83 -0.11
N THR A 121 2.77 -10.49 -0.27
CA THR A 121 1.49 -9.77 -0.51
C THR A 121 0.87 -9.96 -1.91
N GLY A 122 1.46 -10.78 -2.79
CA GLY A 122 0.91 -11.16 -4.10
C GLY A 122 0.95 -10.02 -5.13
N TRP A 123 0.65 -8.80 -4.69
CA TRP A 123 0.83 -7.55 -5.41
C TRP A 123 2.31 -7.16 -5.55
N TRP A 124 3.17 -7.57 -4.62
CA TRP A 124 4.62 -7.36 -4.75
C TRP A 124 5.24 -8.19 -5.89
N MET A 125 4.65 -9.33 -6.24
CA MET A 125 5.04 -10.08 -7.44
C MET A 125 4.69 -9.30 -8.72
N ALA A 126 3.66 -8.45 -8.70
CA ALA A 126 3.34 -7.54 -9.80
C ALA A 126 4.34 -6.37 -9.89
N LEU A 127 4.95 -5.95 -8.77
CA LEU A 127 6.00 -4.92 -8.74
C LEU A 127 7.31 -5.36 -9.40
N LYS A 128 7.64 -6.67 -9.35
CA LYS A 128 8.84 -7.25 -9.98
C LYS A 128 8.66 -7.57 -11.47
N TRP A 129 7.48 -7.38 -12.04
CA TRP A 129 7.20 -7.62 -13.45
C TRP A 129 7.56 -6.38 -14.28
N ASP A 130 8.65 -6.53 -15.08
CA ASP A 130 9.12 -5.81 -16.29
C ASP A 130 10.66 -5.86 -16.33
#